data_AF-A0A6B3H6N4-F1
#
_entry.id   AF-A0A6B3H6N4-F1
#
_cell.length_a   1.000
_cell.length_b   1.000
_cell.length_c   1.000
_cell.angle_alpha   90.00
_cell.angle_beta   90.00
_cell.angle_gamma   90.00
#
_symmetry.space_group_name_H-M   'P 1'
#
loop_
_entity.id
_entity.type
_entity.pdbx_description
1 polymer ?
#
loop_
_entity_poly.entity_id
_entity_poly.type
_entity_poly.pdbx_seq_one_letter_code
_entity_poly.pdbx_strand_id
1 'polypeptide(L)'
;DKTLAWTEVGATVDVRGYLDDWGLRERVLPAALTEWTDGEGRLRAFPYFATNWPVAYNTALLERAGVGAVPTTGDQLIGAARKLRAKGIAPVTVGGNDWTG
;
A
#
# COMPACT_ATOMS: atom_id res chain seq x y z
N ASP A 1 -2.47 -7.87 -19.24
CA ASP A 1 -1.82 -6.64 -18.77
C ASP A 1 -0.72 -6.27 -19.77
N LYS A 2 -0.88 -5.19 -20.54
CA LYS A 2 -0.01 -4.93 -21.71
C LYS A 2 1.22 -4.10 -21.36
N THR A 3 1.19 -3.33 -20.28
CA THR A 3 2.26 -2.39 -19.89
C THR A 3 3.46 -3.12 -19.28
N LEU A 4 3.23 -4.22 -18.55
CA LEU A 4 4.32 -5.07 -18.04
C LEU A 4 5.18 -5.71 -19.14
N ALA A 5 4.65 -5.85 -20.36
CA ALA A 5 5.37 -6.46 -21.48
C ALA A 5 6.16 -5.43 -22.32
N TRP A 6 6.02 -4.12 -22.08
CA TRP A 6 6.58 -3.10 -22.98
C TRP A 6 8.10 -3.16 -23.10
N THR A 7 8.80 -3.32 -21.98
CA THR A 7 10.26 -3.47 -21.98
C THR A 7 10.69 -4.78 -22.64
N GLU A 8 9.88 -5.83 -22.49
CA GLU A 8 10.16 -7.15 -23.07
C GLU A 8 10.10 -7.11 -24.60
N VAL A 9 9.07 -6.47 -25.16
CA VAL A 9 8.88 -6.36 -26.61
C VAL A 9 9.59 -5.16 -27.24
N GLY A 10 10.38 -4.42 -26.46
CA GLY A 10 11.12 -3.23 -26.92
C GLY A 10 10.25 -2.01 -27.21
N ALA A 11 9.00 -1.98 -26.75
CA ALA A 11 8.15 -0.79 -26.81
C ALA A 11 8.63 0.32 -25.86
N THR A 12 9.37 -0.04 -24.80
CA THR A 12 10.15 0.88 -23.97
C THR A 12 11.55 0.33 -23.75
N VAL A 13 12.50 1.21 -23.44
CA VAL A 13 13.90 0.84 -23.17
C VAL A 13 14.09 0.50 -21.70
N ASP A 14 15.11 -0.31 -21.41
CA ASP A 14 15.65 -0.45 -20.06
C ASP A 14 16.29 0.87 -19.61
N VAL A 15 15.84 1.43 -18.49
CA VAL A 15 16.36 2.70 -17.98
C VAL A 15 17.43 2.55 -16.89
N ARG A 16 17.87 1.33 -16.58
CA ARG A 16 18.85 1.08 -15.52
C ARG A 16 20.16 1.83 -15.75
N GLY A 17 20.71 1.76 -16.96
CA GLY A 17 21.95 2.48 -17.30
C GLY A 17 21.82 3.99 -17.04
N TYR A 18 20.72 4.60 -17.45
CA TYR A 18 20.47 6.03 -17.21
C TYR A 18 20.34 6.36 -15.72
N LEU A 19 19.72 5.48 -14.92
CA LEU A 19 19.62 5.68 -13.46
C LEU A 19 21.01 5.75 -12.81
N ASP A 20 21.91 4.86 -13.22
CA ASP A 20 23.26 4.76 -12.65
C ASP A 20 24.17 5.88 -13.18
N ASP A 21 24.17 6.11 -14.50
CA ASP A 21 24.97 7.16 -15.16
C ASP A 21 24.62 8.57 -14.65
N TRP A 22 23.35 8.82 -14.32
CA TRP A 22 22.89 10.11 -13.82
C TRP A 22 22.95 10.22 -12.29
N GLY A 23 23.41 9.18 -11.58
CA GLY A 23 23.52 9.18 -10.12
C GLY A 23 22.18 9.30 -9.39
N LEU A 24 21.10 8.78 -9.98
CA LEU A 24 19.74 8.91 -9.44
C LEU A 24 19.33 7.75 -8.53
N ARG A 25 20.11 6.67 -8.50
CA ARG A 25 19.77 5.46 -7.75
C ARG A 25 19.42 5.72 -6.28
N GLU A 26 20.19 6.56 -5.61
CA GLU A 26 19.99 6.89 -4.19
C GLU A 26 18.74 7.75 -3.92
N ARG A 27 18.11 8.30 -4.98
CA ARG A 27 16.87 9.07 -4.87
C ARG A 27 15.63 8.17 -4.84
N VAL A 28 15.78 6.88 -5.09
CA VAL A 28 14.69 5.93 -5.23
C VAL A 28 14.71 4.94 -4.06
N LEU A 29 13.54 4.65 -3.49
CA LEU A 29 13.41 3.65 -2.44
C LEU A 29 13.88 2.27 -2.97
N PRO A 30 14.69 1.51 -2.21
CA PRO A 30 15.17 0.20 -2.66
C PRO A 30 14.03 -0.78 -3.02
N ALA A 31 12.93 -0.76 -2.26
CA ALA A 31 11.76 -1.58 -2.56
C ALA A 31 11.14 -1.24 -3.92
N ALA A 32 11.04 0.05 -4.25
CA ALA A 32 10.54 0.49 -5.55
C ALA A 32 11.48 0.06 -6.70
N LEU A 33 12.80 0.11 -6.50
CA LEU A 33 13.74 -0.41 -7.50
C LEU A 33 13.58 -1.91 -7.75
N THR A 34 13.33 -2.68 -6.70
CA THR A 34 13.05 -4.12 -6.81
C THR A 34 11.74 -4.37 -7.56
N GLU A 35 10.65 -3.69 -7.20
CA GLU A 35 9.33 -3.86 -7.84
C GLU A 35 9.31 -3.46 -9.31
N TRP A 36 10.08 -2.43 -9.68
CA TRP A 36 10.18 -1.94 -11.07
C TRP A 36 11.22 -2.65 -11.92
N THR A 37 11.97 -3.60 -11.35
CA THR A 37 12.93 -4.44 -12.06
C THR A 37 12.28 -5.77 -12.48
N ASP A 38 12.48 -6.18 -13.73
CA ASP A 38 11.96 -7.46 -14.21
C ASP A 38 12.86 -8.67 -13.92
N GLY A 39 12.40 -9.87 -14.31
CA GLY A 39 13.13 -11.13 -14.10
C GLY A 39 14.46 -11.19 -14.86
N GLU A 40 14.62 -10.40 -15.92
CA GLU A 40 15.85 -10.27 -16.71
C GLU A 40 16.79 -9.18 -16.15
N GLY A 41 16.35 -8.47 -15.11
CA GLY A 41 17.13 -7.40 -14.48
C GLY A 41 17.07 -6.07 -15.23
N ARG A 42 16.04 -5.81 -16.04
CA ARG A 42 15.83 -4.49 -16.67
C ARG A 42 14.97 -3.62 -15.78
N LEU A 43 15.30 -2.34 -15.67
CA LEU A 43 14.47 -1.36 -14.97
C LEU A 43 13.44 -0.81 -15.95
N ARG A 44 12.16 -1.12 -15.71
CA ARG A 44 11.08 -0.85 -16.68
C ARG A 44 10.76 0.63 -16.88
N ALA A 45 10.95 1.45 -15.84
CA ALA A 45 10.80 2.91 -15.85
C ALA A 45 11.44 3.52 -14.58
N PHE A 46 11.54 4.86 -14.52
CA PHE A 46 11.90 5.57 -13.30
C PHE A 46 10.73 5.59 -12.32
N PRO A 47 10.86 5.02 -11.11
CA PRO A 47 9.80 5.10 -10.11
C PRO A 47 9.59 6.54 -9.65
N TYR A 48 8.34 6.95 -9.49
CA TYR A 48 7.99 8.31 -9.08
C TYR A 48 6.84 8.35 -8.07
N PHE A 49 5.69 7.79 -8.42
CA PHE A 49 4.55 7.68 -7.52
C PHE A 49 4.49 6.33 -6.82
N ALA A 50 4.03 6.37 -5.58
CA ALA A 50 3.71 5.21 -4.74
C ALA A 50 2.44 5.50 -3.95
N THR A 51 1.83 4.45 -3.40
CA THR A 51 0.59 4.55 -2.62
C THR A 51 0.79 3.87 -1.27
N ASN A 52 0.42 4.55 -0.19
CA ASN A 52 0.25 3.93 1.12
C ASN A 52 -1.22 3.58 1.32
N TRP A 53 -1.49 2.37 1.80
CA TRP A 53 -2.85 1.91 2.12
C TRP A 53 -2.98 1.63 3.62
N PRO A 54 -3.13 2.66 4.47
CA PRO A 54 -3.28 2.48 5.91
C PRO A 54 -4.73 2.14 6.30
N VAL A 55 -4.90 1.67 7.55
CA VAL A 55 -6.21 1.61 8.22
C VAL A 55 -6.37 2.84 9.10
N ALA A 56 -7.43 3.61 8.89
CA ALA A 56 -7.74 4.78 9.70
C ALA A 56 -8.71 4.42 10.84
N TYR A 57 -8.47 4.98 12.03
CA TYR A 57 -9.30 4.79 13.22
C TYR A 57 -9.92 6.11 13.68
N ASN A 58 -11.24 6.12 13.91
CA ASN A 58 -11.91 7.26 14.55
C ASN A 58 -11.74 7.16 16.07
N THR A 59 -10.72 7.84 16.60
CA THR A 59 -10.35 7.76 18.03
C THR A 59 -11.44 8.28 18.96
N ALA A 60 -12.22 9.28 18.55
CA ALA A 60 -13.34 9.78 19.34
C ALA A 60 -14.45 8.72 19.50
N LEU A 61 -14.71 7.91 18.47
CA LEU A 61 -15.68 6.80 18.56
C LEU A 61 -15.14 5.63 19.39
N LEU A 62 -13.83 5.36 19.31
CA LEU A 62 -13.15 4.38 20.15
C LEU A 62 -13.27 4.74 21.64
N GLU A 63 -12.96 5.99 22.00
CA GLU A 63 -13.07 6.48 23.38
C GLU A 63 -14.51 6.40 23.90
N ARG A 64 -15.50 6.84 23.11
CA ARG A 64 -16.93 6.75 23.45
C ARG A 64 -17.41 5.30 23.68
N ALA A 65 -16.76 4.34 23.04
CA ALA A 65 -17.03 2.90 23.22
C ALA A 65 -16.22 2.28 24.37
N GLY A 66 -15.37 3.04 25.06
CA GLY A 66 -14.50 2.52 26.12
C GLY A 66 -13.32 1.70 25.60
N VAL A 67 -12.83 2.01 24.40
CA VAL A 67 -11.62 1.43 23.81
C VAL A 67 -10.46 2.40 24.08
N GLY A 68 -9.54 2.02 24.97
CA GLY A 68 -8.48 2.92 25.47
C GLY A 68 -7.31 3.16 24.53
N ALA A 69 -7.15 2.37 23.46
CA ALA A 69 -6.08 2.51 22.47
C ALA A 69 -6.49 1.91 21.13
N VAL A 70 -5.79 2.29 20.06
CA VAL A 70 -5.93 1.66 18.74
C VAL A 70 -5.53 0.19 18.85
N PRO A 71 -6.36 -0.77 18.37
CA PRO A 71 -6.06 -2.19 18.47
C PRO A 71 -4.86 -2.57 17.60
N THR A 72 -3.93 -3.33 18.16
CA THR A 72 -2.72 -3.81 17.48
C THR A 72 -2.72 -5.33 17.29
N THR A 73 -3.77 -6.03 17.73
CA THR A 73 -3.96 -7.47 17.53
C THR A 73 -5.38 -7.79 17.06
N GLY A 74 -5.57 -8.98 16.49
CA GLY A 74 -6.89 -9.46 16.07
C GLY A 74 -7.89 -9.50 17.23
N ASP A 75 -7.49 -10.01 18.40
CA ASP A 75 -8.34 -10.07 19.58
C ASP A 75 -8.75 -8.68 20.09
N GLN A 76 -7.81 -7.73 20.07
CA GLN A 76 -8.10 -6.34 20.44
C GLN A 76 -9.06 -5.70 19.44
N LEU A 77 -8.91 -5.98 18.14
CA LEU A 77 -9.81 -5.48 17.10
C LEU A 77 -11.24 -6.06 17.27
N ILE A 78 -11.36 -7.36 17.54
CA ILE A 78 -12.65 -8.01 17.84
C ILE A 78 -13.27 -7.41 19.11
N GLY A 79 -12.48 -7.20 20.16
CA GLY A 79 -12.91 -6.57 21.40
C GLY A 79 -13.41 -5.13 21.18
N ALA A 80 -12.68 -4.33 20.41
CA ALA A 80 -13.08 -2.98 20.03
C ALA A 80 -14.38 -3.00 19.21
N ALA A 81 -14.51 -3.93 18.26
CA ALA A 81 -15.70 -4.07 17.44
C ALA A 81 -16.94 -4.41 18.27
N ARG A 82 -16.82 -5.31 19.25
CA ARG A 82 -17.92 -5.63 20.20
C ARG A 82 -18.34 -4.41 21.01
N LYS A 83 -17.39 -3.63 21.52
CA LYS A 83 -17.64 -2.40 22.28
C LYS A 83 -18.33 -1.32 21.43
N LEU A 84 -17.88 -1.11 20.19
CA LEU A 84 -18.50 -0.17 19.24
C LEU A 84 -19.94 -0.58 18.92
N ARG A 85 -20.17 -1.86 18.61
CA ARG A 85 -21.52 -2.39 18.32
C ARG A 85 -22.46 -2.25 19.52
N ALA A 86 -21.97 -2.45 20.75
CA ALA A 86 -22.76 -2.25 21.97
C ALA A 86 -23.24 -0.79 22.16
N LYS A 87 -22.64 0.17 21.45
CA LYS A 87 -23.06 1.59 21.40
C LYS A 87 -23.81 1.95 20.12
N GLY A 88 -24.18 0.98 19.29
CA GLY A 88 -24.82 1.22 17.99
C GLY A 88 -23.88 1.81 16.93
N ILE A 89 -22.56 1.71 17.12
CA ILE A 89 -21.55 2.24 16.19
C ILE A 89 -21.02 1.08 15.32
N ALA A 90 -20.96 1.30 14.00
CA ALA A 90 -20.36 0.33 13.08
C ALA A 90 -18.83 0.24 13.29
N PRO A 91 -18.23 -0.97 13.32
CA PRO A 91 -16.83 -1.10 13.74
C PRO A 91 -15.79 -0.86 12.64
N VAL A 92 -16.01 -1.39 11.44
CA VAL A 92 -15.17 -1.22 10.24
C VAL A 92 -16.11 -1.08 9.06
N THR A 93 -15.78 -0.17 8.15
CA THR A 93 -16.52 0.04 6.90
C THR A 93 -15.62 -0.29 5.71
N VAL A 94 -16.15 -1.01 4.74
CA VAL A 94 -15.46 -1.46 3.53
C VAL A 94 -16.50 -1.76 2.44
N GLY A 95 -16.19 -1.52 1.17
CA GLY A 95 -17.07 -1.82 0.04
C GLY A 95 -16.93 -3.29 -0.39
N GLY A 96 -17.66 -4.20 0.25
CA GLY A 96 -17.59 -5.64 -0.04
C GLY A 96 -18.12 -6.10 -1.41
N ASN A 97 -18.38 -5.17 -2.34
CA ASN A 97 -18.87 -5.43 -3.70
C ASN A 97 -18.12 -4.60 -4.75
N ASP A 98 -16.93 -4.09 -4.40
CA ASP A 98 -16.05 -3.38 -5.32
C ASP A 98 -14.57 -3.65 -4.97
N TRP A 99 -13.65 -2.89 -5.58
CA TRP A 99 -12.21 -3.06 -5.41
C TRP A 99 -11.69 -2.78 -3.98
N THR A 100 -12.53 -2.21 -3.10
CA THR A 100 -12.14 -1.90 -1.72
C THR A 100 -12.30 -3.07 -0.75
N GLY A 101 -13.06 -4.11 -1.11
CA GLY A 101 -13.40 -5.25 -0.24
C GLY A 101 -13.05 -6.63 -0.77
#